data_AF-A0A1Q4DSM5-F1
#
_entry.id   AF-A0A1Q4DSM5-F1
#
_cell.length_a   1.000
_cell.length_b   1.000
_cell.length_c   1.000
_cell.angle_alpha   90.00
_cell.angle_beta   90.00
_cell.angle_gamma   90.00
#
_symmetry.space_group_name_H-M   'P 1'
#
loop_
_entity.id
_entity.type
_entity.pdbx_description
1 polymer ?
#
loop_
_entity_poly.entity_id
_entity_poly.type
_entity_poly.pdbx_seq_one_letter_code
_entity_poly.pdbx_strand_id
1 'polypeptide(L)'
;MPADTRTLLAVLLLDLAADARHRSRSSWESRKVFVAAYWATVAVYAGHVARVLGGIRQRGASRKPFRIAQKGYAELAAASWKEASDLYCERRDRLGLGASMYPEALLLVAETPVGRISYNGRIWMPGDWEPGTEPLYDNRLPAGH
;
A
#
# COMPACT_ATOMS: atom_id res chain seq x y z
N MET A 1 -11.43 17.08 -10.41
CA MET A 1 -10.54 16.36 -9.49
C MET A 1 -9.17 16.19 -10.13
N PRO A 2 -8.08 16.63 -9.50
CA PRO A 2 -6.70 16.49 -9.99
C PRO A 2 -6.33 15.03 -10.26
N ALA A 3 -5.42 14.79 -11.22
CA ALA A 3 -5.02 13.44 -11.62
C ALA A 3 -4.41 12.63 -10.47
N ASP A 4 -3.54 13.25 -9.67
CA ASP A 4 -2.89 12.61 -8.52
C ASP A 4 -3.92 12.19 -7.46
N THR A 5 -4.91 13.05 -7.19
CA THR A 5 -6.03 12.72 -6.28
C THR A 5 -6.84 11.54 -6.80
N ARG A 6 -7.08 11.45 -8.12
CA ARG A 6 -7.78 10.28 -8.70
C ARG A 6 -6.99 9.00 -8.51
N THR A 7 -5.68 9.06 -8.73
CA THR A 7 -4.78 7.91 -8.56
C THR A 7 -4.74 7.47 -7.10
N LEU A 8 -4.58 8.42 -6.18
CA LEU A 8 -4.55 8.14 -4.74
C LEU A 8 -5.87 7.52 -4.25
N LEU A 9 -7.01 8.09 -4.65
CA LEU A 9 -8.31 7.50 -4.33
C LEU A 9 -8.50 6.12 -4.95
N ALA A 10 -8.05 5.90 -6.19
CA ALA A 10 -8.13 4.60 -6.83
C ALA A 10 -7.31 3.54 -6.06
N VAL A 11 -6.11 3.89 -5.58
CA VAL A 11 -5.28 3.00 -4.75
C VAL A 11 -5.97 2.67 -3.43
N LEU A 12 -6.49 3.68 -2.72
CA LEU A 12 -7.21 3.47 -1.46
C LEU A 12 -8.45 2.59 -1.63
N LEU A 13 -9.22 2.78 -2.71
CA LEU A 13 -10.39 1.97 -2.99
C LEU A 13 -10.04 0.52 -3.37
N LEU A 14 -8.89 0.30 -3.99
CA LEU A 14 -8.40 -1.06 -4.26
C LEU A 14 -7.97 -1.76 -2.96
N ASP A 15 -7.35 -1.04 -2.04
CA ASP A 15 -6.99 -1.55 -0.71
C ASP A 15 -8.24 -1.90 0.11
N LEU A 16 -9.21 -0.98 0.16
CA LEU A 16 -10.53 -1.24 0.76
C LEU A 16 -11.23 -2.45 0.12
N ALA A 17 -11.14 -2.59 -1.20
CA ALA A 17 -11.73 -3.74 -1.89
C ALA A 17 -11.04 -5.06 -1.50
N ALA A 18 -9.74 -5.05 -1.20
CA ALA A 18 -9.02 -6.24 -0.73
C ALA A 18 -9.42 -6.60 0.70
N ASP A 19 -9.42 -5.63 1.62
CA ASP A 19 -9.87 -5.82 3.01
C ASP A 19 -11.33 -6.31 3.07
N ALA A 20 -12.22 -5.68 2.32
CA ALA A 20 -13.62 -6.09 2.24
C ALA A 20 -13.78 -7.54 1.73
N ARG A 21 -12.95 -8.00 0.78
CA ARG A 21 -12.97 -9.43 0.37
C ARG A 21 -12.51 -10.34 1.49
N HIS A 22 -11.46 -9.96 2.23
CA HIS A 22 -10.98 -10.72 3.38
C HIS A 22 -12.07 -10.86 4.46
N ARG A 23 -12.69 -9.74 4.85
CA ARG A 23 -13.79 -9.69 5.82
C ARG A 23 -15.02 -10.47 5.37
N SER A 24 -15.35 -10.41 4.08
CA SER A 24 -16.42 -11.22 3.48
C SER A 24 -16.13 -12.70 3.67
N ARG A 25 -14.91 -13.15 3.34
CA ARG A 25 -14.50 -14.56 3.48
C ARG A 25 -14.51 -15.03 4.94
N SER A 26 -13.93 -14.24 5.85
CA SER A 26 -13.95 -14.54 7.29
C SER A 26 -15.39 -14.62 7.84
N SER A 27 -16.28 -13.74 7.37
CA SER A 27 -17.70 -13.76 7.74
C SER A 27 -18.43 -14.98 7.19
N TRP A 28 -18.12 -15.41 5.96
CA TRP A 28 -18.62 -16.66 5.38
C TRP A 28 -18.19 -17.88 6.21
N GLU A 29 -16.91 -17.97 6.56
CA GLU A 29 -16.36 -19.04 7.40
C GLU A 29 -17.02 -19.08 8.78
N SER A 30 -17.33 -17.90 9.33
CA SER A 30 -18.05 -17.73 10.60
C SER A 30 -19.57 -17.90 10.50
N ARG A 31 -20.10 -18.32 9.35
CA ARG A 31 -21.56 -18.50 9.08
C ARG A 31 -22.40 -17.22 9.21
N LYS A 32 -21.78 -16.04 9.09
CA LYS A 32 -22.46 -14.73 9.15
C LYS A 32 -22.83 -14.25 7.75
N VAL A 33 -23.81 -14.91 7.13
CA VAL A 33 -24.14 -14.78 5.69
C VAL A 33 -24.44 -13.33 5.27
N PHE A 34 -25.30 -12.60 6.00
CA PHE A 34 -25.63 -11.22 5.63
C PHE A 34 -24.45 -10.27 5.73
N VAL A 35 -23.60 -10.42 6.75
CA VAL A 35 -22.38 -9.63 6.91
C VAL A 35 -21.39 -9.96 5.79
N ALA A 36 -21.30 -11.23 5.40
CA ALA A 36 -20.46 -11.67 4.29
C ALA A 36 -20.91 -11.07 2.95
N ALA A 37 -22.22 -11.06 2.68
CA ALA A 37 -22.80 -10.43 1.49
C ALA A 37 -22.62 -8.90 1.47
N TYR A 38 -22.75 -8.24 2.62
CA TYR A 38 -22.45 -6.82 2.77
C TYR A 38 -21.00 -6.51 2.37
N TRP A 39 -20.02 -7.21 2.96
CA TRP A 39 -18.61 -6.99 2.63
C TRP A 39 -18.27 -7.34 1.18
N ALA A 40 -18.88 -8.38 0.61
CA ALA A 40 -18.74 -8.70 -0.80
C ALA A 40 -19.21 -7.54 -1.70
N THR A 41 -20.34 -6.92 -1.34
CA THR A 41 -20.90 -5.77 -2.06
C THR A 41 -19.95 -4.57 -1.98
N VAL A 42 -19.43 -4.25 -0.78
CA VAL A 42 -18.42 -3.19 -0.59
C VAL A 42 -17.21 -3.42 -1.49
N ALA A 43 -16.68 -4.66 -1.52
CA ALA A 43 -15.53 -4.98 -2.35
C ALA A 43 -15.77 -4.75 -3.86
N VAL A 44 -16.96 -5.08 -4.35
CA VAL A 44 -17.35 -4.89 -5.75
C VAL A 44 -17.44 -3.40 -6.07
N TYR A 45 -18.18 -2.63 -5.28
CA TYR A 45 -18.36 -1.20 -5.54
C TYR A 45 -17.06 -0.41 -5.42
N ALA A 46 -16.25 -0.68 -4.40
CA ALA A 46 -14.93 -0.05 -4.26
C ALA A 46 -14.05 -0.32 -5.50
N GLY A 47 -14.02 -1.57 -5.98
CA GLY A 47 -13.30 -1.93 -7.20
C GLY A 47 -13.85 -1.27 -8.47
N HIS A 48 -15.17 -1.11 -8.59
CA HIS A 48 -15.79 -0.41 -9.72
C HIS A 48 -15.44 1.08 -9.72
N VAL A 49 -15.57 1.75 -8.57
CA VAL A 49 -15.22 3.17 -8.46
C VAL A 49 -13.73 3.37 -8.74
N ALA A 50 -12.85 2.52 -8.19
CA ALA A 50 -11.42 2.57 -8.48
C ALA A 50 -11.12 2.45 -9.99
N ARG A 51 -11.82 1.56 -10.70
CA ARG A 51 -11.66 1.37 -12.15
C ARG A 51 -12.09 2.61 -12.94
N VAL A 52 -13.16 3.28 -12.52
CA VAL A 52 -13.62 4.53 -13.15
C VAL A 52 -12.59 5.65 -12.90
N LEU A 53 -12.04 5.75 -11.70
CA LEU A 53 -11.05 6.76 -11.33
C LEU A 53 -9.70 6.57 -12.03
N GLY A 54 -9.24 5.33 -12.21
CA GLY A 54 -8.00 5.02 -12.94
C GLY A 54 -8.11 5.26 -14.46
N GLY A 55 -9.30 5.17 -15.03
CA GLY A 55 -9.53 5.41 -16.46
C GLY A 55 -9.00 4.31 -17.40
N ILE A 56 -9.39 4.38 -18.66
CA ILE A 56 -9.13 3.34 -19.69
C ILE A 56 -7.65 3.26 -20.09
N ARG A 57 -6.91 4.38 -20.03
CA ARG A 57 -5.50 4.48 -20.45
C ARG A 57 -4.49 3.98 -19.41
N GLN A 58 -4.86 3.88 -18.14
CA GLN A 58 -3.99 3.34 -17.07
C GLN A 58 -3.92 1.81 -17.04
N ARG A 59 -4.71 1.10 -17.87
CA ARG A 59 -4.79 -0.38 -17.91
C ARG A 59 -3.43 -1.08 -18.11
N GLY A 60 -2.46 -0.42 -18.77
CA GLY A 60 -1.13 -0.98 -19.02
C GLY A 60 -0.04 -0.49 -18.07
N ALA A 61 -0.18 0.70 -17.47
CA ALA A 61 0.92 1.41 -16.81
C ALA A 61 0.94 1.27 -15.27
N SER A 62 -0.17 0.93 -14.61
CA SER A 62 -0.24 0.94 -13.13
C SER A 62 -0.68 -0.40 -12.54
N ARG A 63 0.10 -1.46 -12.77
CA ARG A 63 0.08 -2.64 -11.87
C ARG A 63 0.87 -2.38 -10.59
N LYS A 64 1.70 -1.34 -10.58
CA LYS A 64 2.60 -0.97 -9.50
C LYS A 64 2.43 0.51 -9.17
N PRO A 65 1.36 0.89 -8.45
CA PRO A 65 1.04 2.30 -8.22
C PRO A 65 2.01 2.98 -7.25
N PHE A 66 2.76 2.19 -6.47
CA PHE A 66 3.72 2.72 -5.50
C PHE A 66 5.10 2.89 -6.12
N ARG A 67 5.71 4.06 -5.90
CA ARG A 67 7.10 4.35 -6.24
C ARG A 67 7.91 4.54 -4.96
N ILE A 68 9.03 3.85 -4.85
CA ILE A 68 9.95 3.93 -3.71
C ILE A 68 11.08 4.85 -4.13
N ALA A 69 11.04 6.10 -3.68
CA ALA A 69 12.08 7.09 -3.91
C ALA A 69 13.08 7.09 -2.74
N GLN A 70 14.34 6.87 -3.04
CA GLN A 70 15.41 6.77 -2.05
C GLN A 70 16.65 7.50 -2.54
N LYS A 71 17.20 8.40 -1.72
CA LYS A 71 18.35 9.22 -2.11
C LYS A 71 19.55 8.34 -2.47
N GLY A 72 20.11 8.54 -3.65
CA GLY A 72 21.28 7.80 -4.14
C GLY A 72 20.98 6.45 -4.79
N TYR A 73 19.70 6.08 -4.96
CA TYR A 73 19.30 4.82 -5.58
C TYR A 73 18.25 5.06 -6.67
N ALA A 74 18.22 4.16 -7.66
CA ALA A 74 17.15 4.13 -8.65
C ALA A 74 15.79 3.89 -7.98
N GLU A 75 14.75 4.53 -8.46
CA GLU A 75 13.39 4.30 -7.97
C GLU A 75 12.94 2.87 -8.24
N LEU A 76 12.17 2.29 -7.31
CA LEU A 76 11.52 1.00 -7.48
C LEU A 76 10.02 1.17 -7.58
N ALA A 77 9.36 0.27 -8.33
CA ALA A 77 7.91 0.22 -8.42
C ALA A 77 7.36 -1.01 -7.68
N ALA A 78 6.29 -0.81 -6.90
CA ALA A 78 5.62 -1.85 -6.12
C ALA A 78 4.09 -1.84 -6.32
N ALA A 79 3.48 -3.02 -6.28
CA ALA A 79 2.05 -3.26 -6.41
C ALA A 79 1.28 -3.11 -5.10
N SER A 80 1.97 -3.25 -3.96
CA SER A 80 1.38 -3.22 -2.63
C SER A 80 2.35 -2.67 -1.59
N TRP A 81 1.83 -2.32 -0.41
CA TRP A 81 2.62 -1.97 0.77
C TRP A 81 3.63 -3.07 1.12
N LYS A 82 3.21 -4.33 1.06
CA LYS A 82 4.09 -5.49 1.30
C LYS A 82 5.24 -5.54 0.29
N GLU A 83 4.93 -5.49 -1.01
CA GLU A 83 5.98 -5.54 -2.04
C GLU A 83 6.93 -4.34 -1.90
N ALA A 84 6.43 -3.16 -1.50
CA ALA A 84 7.27 -2.00 -1.26
C ALA A 84 8.26 -2.22 -0.09
N SER A 85 7.77 -2.74 1.03
CA SER A 85 8.61 -3.14 2.16
C SER A 85 9.64 -4.19 1.74
N ASP A 86 9.21 -5.24 1.03
CA ASP A 86 10.08 -6.35 0.61
C ASP A 86 11.21 -5.85 -0.29
N LEU A 87 10.89 -5.05 -1.31
CA LEU A 87 11.87 -4.48 -2.24
C LEU A 87 12.88 -3.57 -1.54
N TYR A 88 12.43 -2.78 -0.57
CA TYR A 88 13.30 -1.92 0.23
C TYR A 88 14.25 -2.74 1.12
N CYS A 89 13.73 -3.76 1.81
CA CYS A 89 14.51 -4.68 2.64
C CYS A 89 15.51 -5.49 1.81
N GLU A 90 15.10 -6.01 0.65
CA GLU A 90 15.99 -6.77 -0.23
C GLU A 90 17.18 -5.93 -0.69
N ARG A 91 16.94 -4.66 -1.06
CA ARG A 91 18.01 -3.72 -1.40
C ARG A 91 18.94 -3.47 -0.20
N ARG A 92 18.38 -3.22 0.98
CA ARG A 92 19.15 -3.02 2.22
C ARG A 92 20.07 -4.20 2.50
N ASP A 93 19.50 -5.40 2.48
CA ASP A 93 20.18 -6.65 2.83
C ASP A 93 21.28 -6.98 1.82
N ARG A 94 21.07 -6.67 0.53
CA ARG A 94 22.09 -6.83 -0.51
C ARG A 94 23.30 -5.91 -0.32
N LEU A 95 23.09 -4.70 0.20
CA LEU A 95 24.16 -3.72 0.41
C LEU A 95 24.89 -3.90 1.75
N GLY A 96 24.27 -4.60 2.71
CA GLY A 96 24.86 -4.86 4.03
C GLY A 96 25.13 -3.61 4.86
N LEU A 97 24.49 -2.48 4.53
CA LEU A 97 24.68 -1.21 5.22
C LEU A 97 23.84 -1.15 6.49
N GLY A 98 24.44 -0.67 7.59
CA GLY A 98 23.73 -0.39 8.84
C GLY A 98 22.79 0.81 8.74
N ALA A 99 21.93 0.98 9.74
CA ALA A 99 20.87 1.99 9.77
C ALA A 99 21.35 3.44 9.61
N SER A 100 22.56 3.76 10.06
CA SER A 100 23.15 5.09 9.91
C SER A 100 23.59 5.41 8.48
N MET A 101 23.85 4.39 7.66
CA MET A 101 24.41 4.52 6.31
C MET A 101 23.38 4.22 5.21
N TYR A 102 22.24 3.61 5.56
CA TYR A 102 21.18 3.29 4.63
C TYR A 102 20.05 4.31 4.74
N PRO A 103 19.89 5.22 3.76
CA PRO A 103 18.90 6.28 3.84
C PRO A 103 17.49 5.71 3.79
N GLU A 104 16.57 6.35 4.49
CA GLU A 104 15.15 6.03 4.41
C GLU A 104 14.59 6.29 3.02
N ALA A 105 13.45 5.66 2.71
CA ALA A 105 12.76 5.84 1.44
C ALA A 105 11.38 6.47 1.65
N LEU A 106 10.97 7.29 0.69
CA LEU A 106 9.58 7.76 0.57
C LEU A 106 8.83 6.82 -0.37
N LEU A 107 7.60 6.50 0.01
CA LEU A 107 6.65 5.81 -0.83
C LEU A 107 5.70 6.84 -1.43
N LEU A 108 5.63 6.90 -2.76
CA LEU A 108 4.80 7.83 -3.51
C LEU A 108 3.71 7.08 -4.26
N VAL A 109 2.56 7.72 -4.41
CA VAL A 109 1.53 7.37 -5.39
C VAL A 109 1.37 8.55 -6.32
N ALA A 110 1.58 8.33 -7.62
CA ALA A 110 1.87 9.40 -8.57
C ALA A 110 3.05 10.26 -8.07
N GLU A 111 2.82 11.52 -7.72
CA GLU A 111 3.82 12.44 -7.14
C GLU A 111 3.55 12.78 -5.67
N THR A 112 2.56 12.14 -5.05
CA THR A 112 2.18 12.41 -3.66
C THR A 112 2.86 11.42 -2.71
N PRO A 113 3.63 11.88 -1.71
CA PRO A 113 4.15 11.01 -0.65
C PRO A 113 2.99 10.44 0.18
N VAL A 114 2.91 9.11 0.26
CA VAL A 114 1.88 8.38 1.02
C VAL A 114 2.46 7.59 2.20
N GLY A 115 3.78 7.40 2.25
CA GLY A 115 4.44 6.80 3.41
C GLY A 115 5.95 7.02 3.42
N ARG A 116 6.56 6.73 4.57
CA ARG A 116 8.00 6.67 4.77
C ARG A 116 8.40 5.28 5.22
N ILE A 117 9.33 4.64 4.51
CA ILE A 117 9.84 3.31 4.86
C ILE A 117 11.04 3.48 5.78
N SER A 118 10.92 3.05 7.03
CA SER A 118 12.02 3.05 7.99
C SER A 118 12.98 1.90 7.75
N TYR A 119 14.19 1.98 8.32
CA TYR A 119 15.24 0.97 8.15
C TYR A 119 14.78 -0.49 8.32
N ASN A 120 13.89 -0.77 9.27
CA ASN A 120 13.36 -2.11 9.54
C ASN A 120 12.27 -2.60 8.54
N GLY A 121 11.91 -1.80 7.54
CA GLY A 121 10.90 -2.10 6.53
C GLY A 121 9.46 -1.78 6.92
N ARG A 122 9.22 -1.19 8.11
CA ARG A 122 7.91 -0.62 8.46
C ARG A 122 7.63 0.63 7.64
N ILE A 123 6.37 0.85 7.32
CA ILE A 123 5.92 2.02 6.57
C ILE A 123 5.09 2.89 7.50
N TRP A 124 5.53 4.13 7.67
CA TRP A 124 4.93 5.14 8.54
C TRP A 124 4.24 6.20 7.72
N MET A 125 3.41 7.03 8.38
CA MET A 125 2.96 8.27 7.76
C MET A 125 4.14 9.12 7.29
N PRO A 126 4.01 9.84 6.16
CA PRO A 126 4.99 10.84 5.77
C PRO A 126 5.13 11.90 6.87
N GLY A 127 6.36 12.32 7.14
CA GLY A 127 6.67 13.32 8.16
C GLY A 127 7.47 12.76 9.34
N ASP A 128 7.56 13.58 10.38
CA ASP A 128 8.29 13.24 11.60
C ASP A 128 7.57 12.15 12.39
N TRP A 129 8.36 11.32 13.06
CA TRP A 129 7.83 10.30 13.94
C TRP A 129 7.42 10.91 15.28
N GLU A 130 6.22 10.56 15.75
CA GLU A 130 5.74 10.93 17.08
C GLU A 130 5.55 9.68 17.97
N PRO A 131 5.86 9.77 19.28
CA PRO A 131 5.61 8.69 20.22
C PRO A 131 4.14 8.26 20.22
N GLY A 132 3.88 6.95 20.10
CA GLY A 132 2.53 6.38 20.09
C GLY A 132 1.88 6.29 18.70
N THR A 133 2.55 6.77 17.65
CA THR A 133 2.08 6.53 16.28
C THR A 133 2.23 5.07 15.90
N GLU A 134 1.24 4.54 15.18
CA GLU A 134 1.28 3.20 14.60
C GLU A 134 1.74 3.27 13.14
N PRO A 135 2.49 2.26 12.66
CA PRO A 135 2.86 2.21 11.25
C PRO A 135 1.61 1.95 10.40
N LEU A 136 1.57 2.56 9.21
CA LEU A 136 0.58 2.25 8.17
C LEU A 136 0.71 0.79 7.69
N TYR A 137 1.92 0.25 7.76
CA TYR A 137 2.19 -1.16 7.47
C TYR A 137 3.34 -1.68 8.34
N ASP A 138 3.09 -2.73 9.10
CA ASP A 138 4.12 -3.49 9.82
C ASP A 138 4.38 -4.83 9.13
N ASN A 139 5.57 -4.97 8.55
CA ASN A 139 6.00 -6.18 7.84
C ASN A 139 6.31 -7.37 8.78
N ARG A 140 6.25 -7.16 10.11
CA ARG A 140 6.40 -8.21 11.13
C ARG A 140 5.09 -8.83 11.56
N LEU A 141 3.97 -8.16 11.31
CA LEU A 141 2.66 -8.72 11.58
C LEU A 141 2.30 -9.71 10.45
N PRO A 142 1.69 -10.87 10.78
CA PRO A 142 1.15 -11.74 9.75
C PRO A 142 0.14 -10.96 8.91
N ALA A 143 0.13 -11.21 7.59
CA ALA A 143 -0.79 -10.55 6.68
C ALA A 143 -2.24 -10.93 7.02
N GLY A 144 -2.92 -10.09 7.81
CA GLY A 144 -4.35 -10.20 8.13
C GLY A 144 -4.66 -10.17 9.62
N HIS A 145 -5.16 -9.02 10.08
CA HIS A 145 -6.06 -8.92 11.23
C HIS A 145 -7.33 -8.20 10.77
#